data_AF-A0A9E3YX84-F1
#
_entry.id   AF-A0A9E3YX84-F1
#
_cell.length_a   1.000
_cell.length_b   1.000
_cell.length_c   1.000
_cell.angle_alpha   90.00
_cell.angle_beta   90.00
_cell.angle_gamma   90.00
#
_symmetry.space_group_name_H-M   'P 1'
#
loop_
_entity.id
_entity.type
_entity.pdbx_description
1 polymer ?
#
loop_
_entity_poly.entity_id
_entity_poly.type
_entity_poly.pdbx_seq_one_letter_code
_entity_poly.pdbx_strand_id
1 'polypeptide(L)'
;MRRQRASDRSVKEPRLSRTYPPVHLAPGDWQRALRRQFGRDQTFVLENRGDQPFFSEFRVANPQSKASYRVTIRGLNAGDNYCSCPDYATNELGTCKHIEFVLARLEKKRGAKAAFARGWRPAFSEIYLRNDG
;
A
#
# COMPACT_ATOMS: atom_id res chain seq x y z
N MET A 1 -40.49 18.87 2.54
CA MET A 1 -40.13 17.45 2.36
C MET A 1 -38.61 17.28 2.34
N ARG A 2 -37.99 16.82 3.44
CA ARG A 2 -36.55 16.55 3.50
C ARG A 2 -36.27 15.18 2.89
N ARG A 3 -35.59 15.12 1.74
CA ARG A 3 -35.05 13.87 1.19
C ARG A 3 -33.91 13.38 2.08
N GLN A 4 -34.12 12.29 2.80
CA GLN A 4 -33.04 11.58 3.48
C GLN A 4 -32.17 10.91 2.41
N ARG A 5 -30.87 11.24 2.37
CA ARG A 5 -29.88 10.49 1.58
C ARG A 5 -29.67 9.16 2.28
N ALA A 6 -29.99 8.05 1.60
CA ALA A 6 -29.62 6.72 2.05
C ALA A 6 -28.09 6.68 2.23
N SER A 7 -27.64 6.35 3.44
CA SER A 7 -26.23 6.09 3.68
C SER A 7 -25.88 4.79 2.97
N ASP A 8 -25.00 4.89 1.98
CA ASP A 8 -24.36 3.75 1.35
C ASP A 8 -23.51 3.06 2.41
N ARG A 9 -24.09 2.05 3.08
CA ARG A 9 -23.37 1.17 4.00
C ARG A 9 -22.46 0.31 3.11
N SER A 10 -21.22 0.75 2.91
CA SER A 10 -20.22 -0.08 2.25
C SER A 10 -20.12 -1.40 3.02
N VAL A 11 -20.54 -2.50 2.39
CA VAL A 11 -20.33 -3.84 2.95
C VAL A 11 -18.82 -4.01 3.11
N LYS A 12 -18.34 -4.14 4.35
CA LYS A 12 -16.92 -4.39 4.59
C LYS A 12 -16.58 -5.73 3.95
N GLU A 13 -15.58 -5.74 3.07
CA GLU A 13 -15.08 -6.98 2.47
C GLU A 13 -14.73 -7.99 3.59
N PRO A 14 -15.09 -9.28 3.43
CA PRO A 14 -14.82 -10.30 4.44
C PRO A 14 -13.33 -10.36 4.80
N ARG A 15 -13.02 -10.60 6.07
CA ARG A 15 -11.63 -10.83 6.49
C ARG A 15 -11.11 -12.13 5.89
N LEU A 16 -10.02 -12.04 5.13
CA LEU A 16 -9.41 -13.20 4.50
C LEU A 16 -8.73 -14.08 5.55
N SER A 17 -8.91 -15.40 5.42
CA SER A 17 -8.17 -16.38 6.21
C SER A 17 -6.69 -16.33 5.86
N ARG A 18 -5.84 -16.43 6.88
CA ARG A 18 -4.37 -16.54 6.72
C ARG A 18 -3.92 -17.95 6.37
N THR A 19 -4.80 -18.93 6.56
CA THR A 19 -4.46 -20.36 6.47
C THR A 19 -4.96 -20.99 5.17
N TYR A 20 -6.11 -20.54 4.66
CA TYR A 20 -6.75 -21.15 3.49
C TYR A 20 -7.08 -20.11 2.43
N PRO A 21 -6.64 -20.30 1.17
CA PRO A 21 -7.05 -19.45 0.06
C PRO A 21 -8.53 -19.65 -0.25
N PRO A 22 -9.27 -18.57 -0.57
CA PRO A 22 -10.61 -18.69 -1.14
C PRO A 22 -10.56 -19.42 -2.49
N VAL A 23 -11.56 -20.28 -2.75
CA VAL A 23 -11.64 -21.10 -3.98
C VAL A 23 -11.62 -20.26 -5.27
N HIS A 24 -12.12 -19.02 -5.21
CA HIS A 24 -12.25 -18.12 -6.35
C HIS A 24 -11.02 -17.22 -6.58
N LEU A 25 -9.92 -17.43 -5.85
CA LEU A 25 -8.80 -16.51 -5.86
C LEU A 25 -7.47 -17.23 -6.07
N ALA A 26 -6.67 -16.74 -7.02
CA ALA A 26 -5.35 -17.31 -7.27
C ALA A 26 -4.43 -17.12 -6.04
N PRO A 27 -3.46 -18.01 -5.80
CA PRO A 27 -2.58 -17.93 -4.63
C PRO A 27 -1.84 -16.58 -4.49
N GLY A 28 -1.34 -16.03 -5.60
CA GLY A 28 -0.66 -14.73 -5.61
C GLY A 28 -1.59 -13.58 -5.23
N ASP A 29 -2.79 -13.54 -5.80
CA ASP A 29 -3.82 -12.55 -5.47
C ASP A 29 -4.23 -12.65 -4.01
N TRP A 30 -4.32 -13.87 -3.47
CA TRP A 30 -4.69 -14.10 -2.07
C TRP A 30 -3.62 -13.52 -1.15
N GLN A 31 -2.37 -13.80 -1.46
CA GLN A 31 -1.25 -13.27 -0.72
C GLN A 31 -1.10 -11.74 -0.82
N ARG A 32 -1.39 -11.13 -1.99
CA ARG A 32 -1.47 -9.67 -2.17
C ARG A 32 -2.60 -9.10 -1.33
N ALA A 33 -3.78 -9.71 -1.37
CA ALA A 33 -4.95 -9.28 -0.62
C ALA A 33 -4.75 -9.38 0.91
N LEU A 34 -4.07 -10.43 1.39
CA LEU A 34 -3.68 -10.53 2.81
C LEU A 34 -2.75 -9.39 3.23
N ARG A 35 -1.71 -9.08 2.43
CA ARG A 35 -0.79 -7.98 2.71
C ARG A 35 -1.50 -6.63 2.71
N ARG A 36 -2.41 -6.43 1.77
CA ARG A 36 -3.28 -5.26 1.68
C ARG A 36 -4.16 -5.13 2.92
N GLN A 37 -4.86 -6.19 3.31
CA GLN A 37 -5.76 -6.15 4.45
C GLN A 37 -5.00 -5.92 5.77
N PHE A 38 -3.98 -6.74 6.06
CA PHE A 38 -3.26 -6.64 7.32
C PHE A 38 -2.29 -5.47 7.37
N GLY A 39 -1.69 -5.08 6.26
CA GLY A 39 -0.79 -3.93 6.15
C GLY A 39 -1.49 -2.63 6.51
N ARG A 40 -2.74 -2.46 6.07
CA ARG A 40 -3.55 -1.27 6.37
C ARG A 40 -3.97 -1.15 7.84
N ASP A 41 -4.01 -2.27 8.55
CA ASP A 41 -4.32 -2.34 9.99
C ASP A 41 -3.08 -2.14 10.87
N GLN A 42 -1.87 -1.98 10.31
CA GLN A 42 -0.65 -1.84 11.10
C GLN A 42 -0.55 -0.48 11.80
N THR A 43 0.09 -0.47 12.97
CA THR A 43 0.37 0.72 13.79
C THR A 43 1.82 1.18 13.66
N PHE A 44 2.36 1.15 12.43
CA PHE A 44 3.72 1.62 12.18
C PHE A 44 3.83 3.15 12.30
N VAL A 45 5.04 3.62 12.54
CA VAL A 45 5.37 5.04 12.48
C VAL A 45 5.79 5.38 11.06
N LEU A 46 5.18 6.42 10.49
CA LEU A 46 5.45 6.90 9.14
C LEU A 46 6.15 8.24 9.18
N GLU A 47 7.29 8.33 8.50
CA GLU A 47 8.05 9.57 8.34
C GLU A 47 8.33 9.79 6.86
N ASN A 48 8.02 10.98 6.33
CA ASN A 48 8.37 11.36 4.97
C ASN A 48 9.83 11.82 4.93
N ARG A 49 10.64 11.28 4.02
CA ARG A 49 12.06 11.60 3.84
C ARG A 49 12.34 12.43 2.58
N GLY A 50 11.32 12.71 1.79
CA GLY A 50 11.42 13.61 0.63
C GLY A 50 10.42 14.77 0.71
N ASP A 51 10.53 15.67 -0.27
CA ASP A 51 9.79 16.94 -0.29
C ASP A 51 8.37 16.81 -0.86
N GLN A 52 8.08 15.68 -1.53
CA GLN A 52 6.78 15.43 -2.13
C GLN A 52 5.83 14.78 -1.12
N PRO A 53 4.54 15.19 -1.07
CA PRO A 53 3.61 14.69 -0.06
C PRO A 53 3.09 13.26 -0.31
N PHE A 54 3.16 12.79 -1.56
CA PHE A 54 2.61 11.50 -2.01
C PHE A 54 3.70 10.61 -2.65
N PHE A 55 4.29 11.08 -3.75
CA PHE A 55 5.31 10.34 -4.48
C PHE A 55 6.70 10.63 -3.91
N SER A 56 7.01 9.95 -2.81
CA SER A 56 8.20 10.22 -2.01
C SER A 56 8.83 8.94 -1.50
N GLU A 57 9.93 9.11 -0.80
CA GLU A 57 10.52 8.09 0.05
C GLU A 57 10.04 8.28 1.49
N PHE A 58 9.65 7.19 2.13
CA PHE A 58 9.16 7.15 3.49
C PHE A 58 9.99 6.18 4.32
N ARG A 59 10.25 6.55 5.58
CA ARG A 59 10.72 5.61 6.60
C ARG A 59 9.51 5.06 7.35
N VAL A 60 9.39 3.74 7.36
CA VAL A 60 8.35 3.01 8.10
C VAL A 60 9.00 2.24 9.23
N ALA A 61 8.71 2.61 10.48
CA ALA A 61 9.26 1.96 11.66
C ALA A 61 8.21 1.13 12.38
N ASN A 62 8.57 -0.10 12.77
CA ASN A 62 7.75 -0.97 13.58
C ASN A 62 8.11 -0.78 15.08
N PRO A 63 7.22 -0.21 15.91
CA PRO A 63 7.51 0.02 17.33
C PRO A 63 7.76 -1.26 18.12
N GLN A 64 7.16 -2.38 17.69
CA GLN A 64 7.26 -3.68 18.37
C GLN A 64 8.61 -4.34 18.11
N SER A 65 9.01 -4.45 16.84
CA SER A 65 10.28 -5.12 16.47
C SER A 65 11.48 -4.18 16.41
N LYS A 66 11.29 -2.87 16.58
CA LYS A 66 12.30 -1.80 16.41
C LYS A 66 12.94 -1.71 15.01
N ALA A 67 12.50 -2.52 14.06
CA ALA A 67 12.96 -2.46 12.68
C ALA A 67 12.41 -1.22 11.97
N SER A 68 13.18 -0.67 11.03
CA SER A 68 12.70 0.37 10.12
C SER A 68 13.11 0.08 8.69
N TYR A 69 12.20 0.34 7.76
CA TYR A 69 12.40 0.09 6.34
C TYR A 69 12.14 1.36 5.53
N ARG A 70 12.84 1.46 4.40
CA ARG A 70 12.60 2.48 3.38
C ARG A 70 11.47 2.00 2.47
N VAL A 71 10.51 2.88 2.18
CA VAL A 71 9.38 2.63 1.27
C VAL A 71 9.30 3.78 0.28
N THR A 72 9.36 3.45 -1.01
CA THR A 72 9.26 4.42 -2.10
C THR A 72 7.91 4.26 -2.78
N ILE A 73 7.13 5.36 -2.85
CA ILE A 73 5.81 5.36 -3.47
C ILE A 73 5.85 6.06 -4.83
N ARG A 74 5.39 5.37 -5.86
CA ARG A 74 5.26 5.89 -7.25
C ARG A 74 3.88 5.63 -7.86
N GLY A 75 3.07 4.76 -7.26
CA GLY A 75 1.74 4.45 -7.76
C GLY A 75 0.89 3.70 -6.74
N LEU A 76 -0.31 3.29 -7.16
CA LEU A 76 -1.26 2.56 -6.31
C LEU A 76 -1.23 1.04 -6.56
N ASN A 77 -0.55 0.60 -7.63
CA ASN A 77 -0.54 -0.81 -7.99
C ASN A 77 0.63 -1.53 -7.32
N ALA A 78 0.51 -2.85 -7.22
CA ALA A 78 1.66 -3.67 -6.90
C ALA A 78 2.68 -3.57 -8.05
N GLY A 79 3.97 -3.56 -7.72
CA GLY A 79 5.06 -3.34 -8.68
C GLY A 79 5.42 -1.87 -8.90
N ASP A 80 4.51 -0.93 -8.65
CA ASP A 80 4.82 0.51 -8.75
C ASP A 80 5.77 0.97 -7.63
N ASN A 81 5.75 0.30 -6.50
CA ASN A 81 6.35 0.77 -5.25
C ASN A 81 7.47 -0.15 -4.80
N TYR A 82 8.44 0.40 -4.07
CA TYR A 82 9.57 -0.37 -3.53
C TYR A 82 9.56 -0.37 -2.00
N CYS A 83 10.00 -1.47 -1.40
CA CYS A 83 10.29 -1.52 0.04
C CYS A 83 11.58 -2.28 0.32
N SER A 84 12.39 -1.78 1.24
CA SER A 84 13.64 -2.43 1.66
C SER A 84 13.45 -3.57 2.67
N CYS A 85 12.23 -4.07 2.87
CA CYS A 85 11.98 -5.13 3.86
C CYS A 85 12.21 -6.52 3.25
N PRO A 86 12.61 -7.53 4.07
CA PRO A 86 12.86 -8.89 3.58
C PRO A 86 11.68 -9.51 2.83
N ASP A 87 10.44 -9.29 3.30
CA ASP A 87 9.23 -9.79 2.64
C ASP A 87 9.12 -9.32 1.18
N TYR A 88 9.29 -8.02 0.93
CA TYR A 88 9.25 -7.47 -0.44
C TYR A 88 10.38 -8.00 -1.32
N ALA A 89 11.57 -8.22 -0.74
CA ALA A 89 12.74 -8.68 -1.47
C ALA A 89 12.59 -10.12 -2.01
N THR A 90 11.73 -10.94 -1.42
CA THR A 90 11.65 -12.38 -1.73
C THR A 90 10.26 -12.87 -2.14
N ASN A 91 9.19 -12.09 -1.97
CA ASN A 91 7.83 -12.60 -2.18
C ASN A 91 7.33 -12.55 -3.63
N GLU A 92 7.96 -11.77 -4.52
CA GLU A 92 7.55 -11.57 -5.93
C GLU A 92 6.13 -10.99 -6.13
N LEU A 93 5.47 -10.52 -5.08
CA LEU A 93 4.10 -10.01 -5.12
C LEU A 93 4.02 -8.50 -5.38
N GLY A 94 5.12 -7.83 -5.70
CA GLY A 94 5.19 -6.38 -5.93
C GLY A 94 4.64 -5.52 -4.78
N THR A 95 4.41 -6.09 -3.61
CA THR A 95 3.87 -5.39 -2.43
C THR A 95 4.28 -6.11 -1.14
N CYS A 96 4.18 -5.40 -0.03
CA CYS A 96 4.38 -5.93 1.32
C CYS A 96 3.51 -5.16 2.30
N LYS A 97 3.42 -5.64 3.55
CA LYS A 97 2.63 -4.95 4.58
C LYS A 97 3.04 -3.48 4.79
N HIS A 98 4.31 -3.13 4.56
CA HIS A 98 4.80 -1.76 4.73
C HIS A 98 4.32 -0.85 3.61
N ILE A 99 4.35 -1.30 2.35
CA ILE A 99 3.81 -0.55 1.20
C ILE A 99 2.32 -0.30 1.42
N GLU A 100 1.56 -1.33 1.74
CA GLU A 100 0.11 -1.24 1.94
C GLU A 100 -0.27 -0.32 3.12
N PHE A 101 0.54 -0.32 4.19
CA PHE A 101 0.43 0.65 5.28
C PHE A 101 0.61 2.10 4.80
N VAL A 102 1.68 2.37 4.04
CA VAL A 102 1.96 3.72 3.52
C VAL A 102 0.84 4.17 2.59
N LEU A 103 0.44 3.33 1.63
CA LEU A 103 -0.63 3.63 0.68
C LEU A 103 -1.92 4.02 1.40
N ALA A 104 -2.38 3.23 2.38
CA ALA A 104 -3.59 3.59 3.13
C ALA A 104 -3.45 4.87 3.95
N ARG A 105 -2.23 5.25 4.38
CA ARG A 105 -2.01 6.52 5.06
C ARG A 105 -2.02 7.71 4.10
N LEU A 106 -1.51 7.51 2.88
CA LEU A 106 -1.50 8.52 1.82
C LEU A 106 -2.88 8.72 1.19
N GLU A 107 -3.64 7.66 0.95
CA GLU A 107 -5.00 7.71 0.39
C GLU A 107 -5.97 8.56 1.24
N LYS A 108 -5.73 8.63 2.56
CA LYS A 108 -6.52 9.44 3.50
C LYS A 108 -6.15 10.94 3.49
N LYS A 109 -5.03 11.34 2.86
CA LYS A 109 -4.62 12.75 2.80
C LYS A 109 -5.45 13.52 1.78
N ARG A 110 -5.75 14.79 2.08
CA ARG A 110 -6.42 15.69 1.13
C ARG A 110 -5.59 15.82 -0.15
N GLY A 111 -6.24 15.65 -1.30
CA GLY A 111 -5.59 15.73 -2.61
C GLY A 111 -5.03 14.41 -3.13
N ALA A 112 -5.08 13.31 -2.35
CA ALA A 112 -4.57 12.00 -2.77
C ALA A 112 -5.15 11.54 -4.11
N LYS A 113 -6.48 11.55 -4.25
CA LYS A 113 -7.16 11.15 -5.49
C LYS A 113 -6.63 11.89 -6.72
N ALA A 114 -6.47 13.21 -6.61
CA ALA A 114 -5.96 14.03 -7.71
C ALA A 114 -4.47 13.78 -7.97
N ALA A 115 -3.66 13.57 -6.93
CA ALA A 115 -2.24 13.27 -7.08
C ALA A 115 -2.02 11.92 -7.77
N PHE A 116 -2.68 10.85 -7.30
CA PHE A 116 -2.55 9.52 -7.89
C PHE A 116 -3.16 9.43 -9.30
N ALA A 117 -4.23 10.17 -9.59
CA ALA A 117 -4.76 10.26 -10.95
C ALA A 117 -3.81 10.96 -11.93
N ARG A 118 -3.04 11.95 -11.46
CA ARG A 118 -1.97 12.58 -12.27
C ARG A 118 -0.76 11.68 -12.47
N GLY A 119 -0.58 10.68 -11.61
CA GLY A 119 0.56 9.77 -11.64
C GLY A 119 1.88 10.41 -11.20
N TRP A 120 2.89 9.56 -11.05
CA TRP A 120 4.26 9.99 -10.80
C TRP A 120 4.88 10.59 -12.08
N ARG A 121 5.48 11.77 -11.95
CA ARG A 121 6.15 12.48 -13.05
C ARG A 121 7.51 12.97 -12.54
N PRO A 122 8.58 12.16 -12.65
CA PRO A 122 9.89 12.54 -12.17
C PRO A 122 10.48 13.66 -13.05
N ALA A 123 11.30 14.52 -12.46
CA ALA A 123 12.05 15.54 -13.20
C ALA A 123 13.25 14.96 -13.98
N PHE A 124 13.53 13.67 -13.80
CA PHE A 124 14.65 12.95 -14.40
C PHE A 124 14.19 11.56 -14.88
N SER A 125 15.01 10.91 -15.70
CA SER A 125 14.76 9.52 -16.12
C SER A 125 15.18 8.56 -15.02
N GLU A 126 14.29 7.66 -14.60
CA GLU A 126 14.60 6.61 -13.61
C GLU A 126 14.31 5.22 -14.19
N ILE A 127 15.15 4.25 -13.84
CA ILE A 127 14.96 2.82 -14.13
C ILE A 127 14.76 2.13 -12.78
N TYR A 128 13.69 1.35 -12.65
CA TYR A 128 13.42 0.56 -11.46
C TYR A 128 12.96 -0.83 -11.87
N LEU A 129 13.34 -1.82 -11.06
CA LEU A 129 12.88 -3.19 -11.22
C LEU A 129 11.46 -3.29 -10.67
N ARG A 130 10.54 -3.72 -11.53
CA ARG A 130 9.18 -4.09 -11.15
C ARG A 130 9.14 -5.59 -10.84
N ASN A 131 8.78 -5.93 -9.61
CA ASN A 131 8.52 -7.31 -9.22
C ASN A 131 7.05 -7.62 -9.50
N ASP A 132 6.74 -7.75 -10.79
CA ASP A 132 5.42 -8.11 -11.29
C ASP A 132 5.37 -9.65 -11.39
N GLY A 133 5.27 -10.33 -10.24
CA GLY A 133 5.14 -11.79 -10.20
C GLY A 133 3.90 -12.29 -10.90
#